data_AF-A0A5D8QC04-F1
#
_entry.id   AF-A0A5D8QC04-F1
#
_cell.length_a   1.000
_cell.length_b   1.000
_cell.length_c   1.000
_cell.angle_alpha   90.00
_cell.angle_beta   90.00
_cell.angle_gamma   90.00
#
_symmetry.space_group_name_H-M   'P 1'
#
loop_
_entity.id
_entity.type
_entity.pdbx_description
1 polymer ?
#
loop_
_entity_poly.entity_id
_entity_poly.type
_entity_poly.pdbx_seq_one_letter_code
_entity_poly.pdbx_strand_id
1 'polypeptide(L)'
;MAYGNGDVKGSGYKTEGLEQFLIWVREDIAGEIDAIDNYQYHIDSIDIPEIKEILSHIRDEEKEHLAELTNLLRRFDTVQNLKFKDDNFAEGTKSEEASGGFTVGNA
;
A
#
# COMPACT_ATOMS: atom_id res chain seq x y z
N MET A 1 -15.26 -11.68 -10.46
CA MET A 1 -16.40 -11.58 -9.53
C MET A 1 -16.56 -10.11 -9.20
N ALA A 2 -17.67 -9.51 -9.62
CA ALA A 2 -17.94 -8.09 -9.39
C ALA A 2 -18.61 -7.92 -8.02
N TYR A 3 -17.98 -7.18 -7.12
CA TYR A 3 -18.62 -6.73 -5.87
C TYR A 3 -19.37 -5.45 -6.19
N GLY A 4 -20.64 -5.58 -6.56
CA GLY A 4 -21.49 -4.43 -6.88
C GLY A 4 -22.37 -4.70 -8.08
N ASN A 5 -23.56 -5.21 -7.80
CA ASN A 5 -24.67 -5.21 -8.73
C ASN A 5 -25.63 -4.12 -8.23
N GLY A 6 -25.75 -3.00 -8.94
CA GLY A 6 -26.80 -2.00 -8.70
C GLY A 6 -26.34 -0.54 -8.68
N ASP A 7 -27.09 0.28 -9.41
CA ASP A 7 -26.82 1.66 -9.81
C ASP A 7 -26.50 2.65 -8.67
N VAL A 8 -25.43 3.41 -8.90
CA VAL A 8 -24.94 4.50 -8.04
C VAL A 8 -25.84 5.73 -8.17
N LYS A 9 -26.65 6.00 -7.13
CA LYS A 9 -27.12 7.37 -6.81
C LYS A 9 -27.22 7.57 -5.30
N GLY A 10 -26.30 8.37 -4.76
CA GLY A 10 -26.27 8.83 -3.38
C GLY A 10 -25.08 8.25 -2.62
N SER A 11 -24.30 9.10 -1.96
CA SER A 11 -23.08 8.79 -1.20
C SER A 11 -23.36 7.91 0.04
N GLY A 12 -23.73 6.65 -0.19
CA GLY A 12 -24.22 5.74 0.82
C GLY A 12 -23.49 4.41 0.79
N TYR A 13 -22.35 4.32 1.46
CA TYR A 13 -21.83 3.01 1.85
C TYR A 13 -22.67 2.49 3.02
N LYS A 14 -23.60 1.58 2.74
CA LYS A 14 -24.13 0.63 3.72
C LYS A 14 -23.60 -0.74 3.34
N THR A 15 -22.34 -0.97 3.67
CA THR A 15 -21.76 -2.31 3.65
C THR A 15 -21.77 -2.79 5.10
N GLU A 16 -22.36 -3.95 5.41
CA GLU A 16 -22.53 -4.37 6.80
C GLU A 16 -21.22 -4.94 7.37
N GLY A 17 -20.80 -4.42 8.53
CA GLY A 17 -19.76 -4.96 9.41
C GLY A 17 -18.39 -5.16 8.75
N LEU A 18 -18.17 -6.36 8.22
CA LEU A 18 -16.88 -6.79 7.67
C LEU A 18 -16.52 -6.05 6.39
N GLU A 19 -17.48 -5.84 5.49
CA GLU A 19 -17.19 -5.20 4.21
C GLU A 19 -16.79 -3.73 4.40
N GLN A 20 -17.47 -3.01 5.30
CA GLN A 20 -17.10 -1.65 5.64
C GLN A 20 -15.72 -1.57 6.31
N PHE A 21 -15.42 -2.51 7.20
CA PHE A 21 -14.10 -2.63 7.80
C PHE A 21 -13.00 -2.86 6.75
N LEU A 22 -13.24 -3.75 5.77
CA LEU A 22 -12.30 -3.98 4.68
C LEU A 22 -12.14 -2.77 3.76
N ILE A 23 -13.15 -1.91 3.63
CA ILE A 23 -13.01 -0.61 2.94
C ILE A 23 -12.03 0.27 3.71
N TRP A 24 -12.23 0.46 5.02
CA TRP A 24 -11.36 1.29 5.85
C TRP A 24 -9.91 0.80 5.85
N VAL A 25 -9.66 -0.50 6.02
CA VAL A 25 -8.30 -1.04 5.98
C VAL A 25 -7.60 -0.76 4.64
N ARG A 26 -8.34 -0.78 3.52
CA ARG A 26 -7.76 -0.46 2.21
C ARG A 26 -7.53 1.04 2.03
N GLU A 27 -8.39 1.88 2.58
CA GLU A 27 -8.20 3.33 2.63
C GLU A 27 -6.97 3.69 3.47
N ASP A 28 -6.79 3.06 4.63
CA ASP A 28 -5.63 3.24 5.49
C ASP A 28 -4.34 2.82 4.77
N ILE A 29 -4.33 1.64 4.13
CA ILE A 29 -3.20 1.16 3.30
C ILE A 29 -2.84 2.18 2.20
N ALA A 30 -3.83 2.74 1.51
CA ALA A 30 -3.58 3.75 0.49
C ALA A 30 -2.96 5.02 1.09
N GLY A 31 -3.43 5.43 2.27
CA GLY A 31 -2.86 6.55 3.01
C GLY A 31 -1.40 6.33 3.40
N GLU A 32 -1.04 5.13 3.87
CA GLU A 32 0.35 4.82 4.21
C GLU A 32 1.27 4.83 3.00
N ILE A 33 0.81 4.32 1.84
CA ILE A 33 1.58 4.38 0.59
C ILE A 33 1.83 5.82 0.15
N ASP A 34 0.77 6.66 0.16
CA ASP A 34 0.91 8.07 -0.17
C ASP A 34 1.87 8.79 0.79
N ALA A 35 1.82 8.47 2.09
CA ALA A 35 2.72 9.03 3.08
C ALA A 35 4.19 8.64 2.82
N ILE A 36 4.46 7.36 2.53
CA ILE A 36 5.80 6.87 2.17
C ILE A 36 6.38 7.66 1.00
N ASP A 37 5.61 7.78 -0.09
CA ASP A 37 6.05 8.44 -1.31
C ASP A 37 6.25 9.96 -1.10
N ASN A 38 5.33 10.60 -0.37
CA ASN A 38 5.44 12.02 -0.04
C ASN A 38 6.67 12.32 0.81
N TYR A 39 6.93 11.52 1.85
CA TYR A 39 8.13 11.70 2.67
C TYR A 39 9.41 11.45 1.86
N GLN A 40 9.42 10.45 0.99
CA GLN A 40 10.56 10.21 0.10
C GLN A 40 10.83 11.42 -0.81
N TYR A 41 9.80 11.96 -1.46
CA TYR A 41 9.91 13.17 -2.27
C TYR A 41 10.45 14.37 -1.47
N HIS A 42 9.98 14.57 -0.24
CA HIS A 42 10.49 15.63 0.63
C HIS A 42 11.96 15.41 1.04
N ILE A 43 12.35 14.18 1.38
CA ILE A 43 13.75 13.82 1.71
C ILE A 43 14.68 14.14 0.53
N ASP A 44 14.23 13.87 -0.69
CA ASP A 44 15.01 14.13 -1.90
C ASP A 44 15.08 15.63 -2.24
N SER A 45 14.08 16.42 -1.84
CA SER A 45 13.95 17.85 -2.17
C SER A 45 14.54 18.82 -1.13
N ILE A 46 14.78 18.35 0.10
CA ILE A 46 15.31 19.16 1.21
C ILE A 46 16.82 18.94 1.31
N ASP A 47 17.62 19.94 1.73
CA ASP A 47 19.08 19.82 1.91
C ASP A 47 19.55 19.93 3.38
N ILE A 48 18.60 19.94 4.32
CA ILE A 48 18.88 20.06 5.77
C ILE A 48 18.98 18.65 6.38
N PRO A 49 20.17 18.20 6.84
CA PRO A 49 20.38 16.82 7.30
C PRO A 49 19.45 16.39 8.43
N GLU A 50 19.26 17.26 9.43
CA GLU A 50 18.39 17.00 10.59
C GLU A 50 16.93 16.73 10.15
N ILE A 51 16.42 17.49 9.18
CA ILE A 51 15.06 17.28 8.67
C ILE A 51 14.98 15.96 7.90
N LYS A 52 15.98 15.61 7.08
CA LYS A 52 16.00 14.32 6.37
C LYS A 52 15.98 13.14 7.33
N GLU A 53 16.70 13.22 8.44
CA GLU A 53 16.75 12.17 9.45
C GLU A 53 15.36 11.94 10.07
N ILE A 54 14.69 13.02 10.48
CA ILE A 54 13.33 12.95 11.04
C ILE A 54 12.34 12.38 10.01
N LEU A 55 12.35 12.90 8.78
CA LEU A 55 11.42 12.42 7.74
C LEU A 55 11.71 10.97 7.32
N SER A 56 12.98 10.54 7.34
CA SER A 56 13.34 9.15 7.05
C SER A 56 12.80 8.21 8.11
N HIS A 57 12.89 8.59 9.39
CA HIS A 57 12.31 7.82 10.48
C HIS A 57 10.79 7.66 10.30
N ILE A 58 10.07 8.76 10.09
CA ILE A 58 8.61 8.73 9.92
C ILE A 58 8.24 7.88 8.70
N ARG A 59 8.89 8.08 7.54
CA ARG A 59 8.66 7.28 6.34
C ARG A 59 8.84 5.78 6.61
N ASP A 60 9.82 5.41 7.42
CA ASP A 60 10.10 4.02 7.71
C ASP A 60 9.07 3.43 8.70
N GLU A 61 8.52 4.22 9.62
CA GLU A 61 7.34 3.84 10.43
C GLU A 61 6.10 3.58 9.56
N GLU A 62 5.83 4.41 8.54
CA GLU A 62 4.67 4.17 7.66
C GLU A 62 4.80 2.87 6.84
N LYS A 63 6.03 2.42 6.54
CA LYS A 63 6.26 1.10 5.94
C LYS A 63 5.89 -0.03 6.90
N GLU A 64 6.12 0.16 8.20
CA GLU A 64 5.68 -0.80 9.23
C GLU A 64 4.15 -0.81 9.31
N HIS A 65 3.50 0.36 9.36
CA HIS A 65 2.04 0.48 9.35
C HIS A 65 1.40 -0.20 8.12
N LEU A 66 1.95 0.05 6.93
CA LEU A 66 1.54 -0.62 5.69
C LEU A 66 1.63 -2.15 5.80
N ALA A 67 2.70 -2.68 6.38
CA ALA A 67 2.88 -4.12 6.57
C ALA A 67 1.85 -4.69 7.56
N GLU A 68 1.60 -4.00 8.67
CA GLU A 68 0.61 -4.40 9.69
C GLU A 68 -0.82 -4.40 9.12
N LEU A 69 -1.21 -3.33 8.43
CA LEU A 69 -2.51 -3.22 7.78
C LEU A 69 -2.68 -4.26 6.67
N THR A 70 -1.63 -4.54 5.90
CA THR A 70 -1.65 -5.60 4.88
C THR A 70 -1.86 -6.97 5.51
N ASN A 71 -1.20 -7.26 6.64
CA ASN A 71 -1.42 -8.49 7.39
C ASN A 71 -2.86 -8.57 7.94
N LEU A 72 -3.42 -7.45 8.39
CA LEU A 72 -4.82 -7.36 8.81
C LEU A 72 -5.77 -7.66 7.66
N LEU A 73 -5.54 -7.05 6.48
CA LEU A 73 -6.30 -7.30 5.26
C LEU A 73 -6.27 -8.78 4.87
N ARG A 74 -5.10 -9.42 4.91
CA ARG A 74 -4.94 -10.86 4.63
C ARG A 74 -5.71 -11.77 5.59
N ARG A 75 -5.93 -11.34 6.83
CA ARG A 75 -6.68 -12.15 7.80
C ARG A 75 -8.18 -12.13 7.53
N PHE A 76 -8.70 -11.00 7.04
CA PHE A 76 -10.13 -10.74 6.96
C PHE A 76 -10.70 -10.74 5.52
N ASP A 77 -9.87 -10.60 4.49
CA ASP A 77 -10.25 -10.81 3.09
C ASP A 77 -9.73 -12.16 2.58
N THR A 78 -10.63 -13.14 2.50
CA THR A 78 -10.29 -14.50 2.04
C THR A 78 -9.85 -14.55 0.59
N VAL A 79 -10.40 -13.71 -0.29
CA VAL A 79 -10.04 -13.69 -1.71
C VAL A 79 -8.66 -13.10 -1.90
N GLN A 80 -8.36 -11.96 -1.27
CA GLN A 80 -7.02 -11.37 -1.32
C GLN A 80 -6.00 -12.33 -0.67
N ASN A 81 -6.33 -12.98 0.45
CA ASN A 81 -5.43 -13.95 1.08
C ASN A 81 -5.10 -15.15 0.19
N LEU A 82 -6.08 -15.67 -0.56
CA LEU A 82 -5.83 -16.73 -1.55
C LEU A 82 -4.88 -16.22 -2.64
N LYS A 83 -5.09 -15.00 -3.16
CA LYS A 83 -4.18 -14.40 -4.15
C LYS A 83 -2.75 -14.19 -3.64
N PHE A 84 -2.58 -13.81 -2.38
CA PHE A 84 -1.26 -13.74 -1.74
C PHE A 84 -0.59 -15.11 -1.52
N LYS A 85 -1.36 -16.22 -1.52
CA LYS A 85 -0.82 -17.59 -1.38
C LYS A 85 -0.58 -18.27 -2.71
N ASP A 86 -1.41 -17.98 -3.71
CA ASP A 86 -1.35 -18.49 -5.09
C ASP A 86 -0.21 -17.84 -5.89
N ASP A 87 0.86 -17.39 -5.22
CA ASP A 87 1.96 -16.59 -5.76
C ASP A 87 2.80 -17.42 -6.76
N ASN A 88 2.17 -17.74 -7.90
CA ASN A 88 2.73 -18.36 -9.09
C ASN A 88 3.53 -17.33 -9.91
N PHE A 89 3.79 -16.15 -9.35
CA PHE A 89 4.77 -15.19 -9.85
C PHE A 89 6.20 -15.56 -9.40
N ALA A 90 6.40 -16.71 -8.75
CA ALA A 90 7.68 -17.22 -8.25
C ALA A 90 8.76 -17.51 -9.31
N GLU A 91 8.50 -17.25 -10.60
CA GLU A 91 9.57 -17.10 -11.61
C GLU A 91 9.97 -15.63 -11.84
N GLY A 92 9.61 -14.73 -10.92
CA GLY A 92 9.95 -13.31 -10.94
C GLY A 92 11.32 -13.05 -10.30
N THR A 93 12.20 -12.46 -11.10
CA THR A 93 13.50 -11.83 -10.80
C THR A 93 13.74 -11.52 -9.32
N LYS A 94 14.83 -12.06 -8.78
CA LYS A 94 15.24 -11.75 -7.39
C LYS A 94 15.55 -10.25 -7.28
N SER A 95 15.25 -9.62 -6.14
CA SER A 95 15.56 -8.21 -5.89
C SER A 95 17.03 -7.85 -6.13
N GLU A 96 17.93 -8.81 -5.95
CA GLU A 96 19.35 -8.73 -6.26
C GLU A 96 19.63 -8.49 -7.75
N GLU A 97 18.82 -9.05 -8.65
CA GLU A 97 18.91 -8.89 -10.11
C GLU A 97 18.33 -7.56 -10.61
N ALA A 98 17.44 -6.91 -9.84
CA ALA A 98 16.85 -5.61 -10.15
C ALA A 98 17.71 -4.40 -9.70
N SER A 99 18.75 -4.64 -8.90
CA SER A 99 19.63 -3.60 -8.36
C SER A 99 20.56 -2.95 -9.41
N GLY A 100 20.70 -3.57 -10.57
CA GLY A 100 21.50 -3.09 -11.70
C GLY A 100 20.75 -2.07 -12.57
N GLY A 101 20.36 -0.92 -12.00
CA GLY A 101 19.84 0.20 -12.79
C GLY A 101 18.47 -0.05 -13.41
N PHE A 102 17.46 -0.28 -12.58
CA PHE A 102 16.07 -0.17 -13.01
C PHE A 102 15.72 1.30 -13.26
N THR A 103 15.69 1.73 -14.52
CA THR A 103 15.23 3.07 -14.91
C THR A 103 13.75 3.03 -15.26
N VAL A 104 12.91 3.69 -14.47
CA VAL A 104 11.57 4.08 -14.94
C VAL A 104 11.80 5.17 -15.99
N GLY A 105 11.43 4.91 -17.24
CA GLY A 105 11.68 5.85 -18.34
C GLY A 105 11.19 7.25 -17.97
N ASN A 106 12.02 8.27 -18.21
CA ASN A 106 11.68 9.67 -17.92
C ASN A 106 10.27 9.99 -18.46
N ALA A 107 9.39 10.46 -17.58
CA ALA A 107 8.17 11.17 -17.98
C ALA A 107 8.51 12.58 -18.47
#